data_AF-A0A679FSE7-F1
#
_entry.id   AF-A0A679FSE7-F1
#
_cell.length_a   1.000
_cell.length_b   1.000
_cell.length_c   1.000
_cell.angle_alpha   90.00
_cell.angle_beta   90.00
_cell.angle_gamma   90.00
#
_symmetry.space_group_name_H-M   'P 1'
#
loop_
_entity.id
_entity.type
_entity.pdbx_description
1 polymer ?
#
loop_
_entity_poly.entity_id
_entity_poly.type
_entity_poly.pdbx_seq_one_letter_code
_entity_poly.pdbx_strand_id
1 'polypeptide(L)'
;MRNIPSLLNPSEYITYQLEREKEREISIAFEVHLARQCSRLRYRDLMDSAPAGLASKDSLIRWLDDYKKKNGGVRPGVITWYKHDHRDHFENGVWRSMFFAAFVKYAADKLTDKDFVHDRKIAGLYKISFLNPVWFQCASSVMGLKLIEDLYKHNALNSDFARATIEFNLRKREELDKMISGFSAAAKQQNIDFYYLNQLKAEIEASFRRDYEKTIQKYENHQDIYFYAKYKRDIEKSLAEIPAHIKLTMIEGEVMSQ
;
A
#
# COMPACT_ATOMS: atom_id res chain seq x y z
N MET A 1 12.16 -25.25 4.45
CA MET A 1 12.53 -25.40 3.03
C MET A 1 11.61 -26.46 2.44
N ARG A 2 10.77 -26.11 1.45
CA ARG A 2 10.03 -27.14 0.68
C ARG A 2 11.05 -27.89 -0.17
N ASN A 3 10.97 -29.22 -0.22
CA ASN A 3 11.82 -30.02 -1.13
C ASN A 3 11.52 -29.61 -2.57
N ILE A 4 12.54 -29.18 -3.30
CA ILE A 4 12.44 -28.92 -4.75
C ILE A 4 12.33 -30.30 -5.41
N PRO A 5 11.25 -30.61 -6.15
CA PRO A 5 11.12 -31.88 -6.84
C PRO A 5 12.28 -32.10 -7.82
N SER A 6 12.62 -33.36 -8.06
CA SER A 6 13.70 -33.72 -8.98
C SER A 6 13.15 -34.03 -10.38
N LEU A 7 13.97 -33.84 -11.42
CA LEU A 7 13.67 -34.33 -12.78
C LEU A 7 13.54 -35.86 -12.85
N LEU A 8 13.92 -36.59 -11.80
CA LEU A 8 13.61 -38.02 -11.64
C LEU A 8 12.10 -38.29 -11.54
N ASN A 9 11.31 -37.29 -11.12
CA ASN A 9 9.85 -37.29 -11.23
C ASN A 9 9.42 -36.08 -12.10
N PRO A 10 9.46 -36.22 -13.44
CA PRO A 10 9.23 -35.10 -14.36
C PRO A 10 7.88 -34.40 -14.15
N SER A 11 6.83 -35.16 -13.81
CA SER A 11 5.49 -34.61 -13.59
C SER A 11 5.44 -33.68 -12.38
N GLU A 12 5.99 -34.09 -11.24
CA GLU A 12 6.07 -33.24 -10.04
C GLU A 12 6.97 -32.01 -10.26
N TYR A 13 8.08 -32.19 -10.97
CA TYR A 13 8.96 -31.07 -11.33
C TYR A 13 8.27 -30.04 -12.22
N ILE A 14 7.56 -30.48 -13.27
CA ILE A 14 6.83 -29.60 -14.18
C ILE A 14 5.74 -28.84 -13.41
N THR A 15 4.94 -29.53 -12.59
CA THR A 15 3.90 -28.87 -11.78
C THR A 15 4.50 -27.81 -10.86
N TYR A 16 5.59 -28.13 -10.16
CA TYR A 16 6.27 -27.18 -9.29
C TYR A 16 6.77 -25.93 -10.04
N GLN A 17 7.37 -26.10 -11.23
CA GLN A 17 7.82 -24.98 -12.03
C GLN A 17 6.66 -24.11 -12.51
N LEU A 18 5.56 -24.73 -12.96
CA LEU A 18 4.35 -24.01 -13.39
C LEU A 18 3.72 -23.21 -12.24
N GLU A 19 3.65 -23.78 -11.04
CA GLU A 19 3.17 -23.09 -9.85
C GLU A 19 4.02 -21.86 -9.55
N ARG A 20 5.36 -22.01 -9.52
CA ARG A 20 6.27 -20.89 -9.26
C ARG A 20 6.18 -19.79 -10.31
N GLU A 21 6.05 -20.16 -11.58
CA GLU A 21 5.86 -19.20 -12.65
C GLU A 21 4.56 -18.40 -12.45
N LYS A 22 3.45 -19.08 -12.14
CA LYS A 22 2.16 -18.43 -11.89
C LYS A 22 2.18 -17.54 -10.64
N GLU A 23 2.81 -17.98 -9.56
CA GLU A 23 3.02 -17.15 -8.37
C GLU A 23 3.79 -15.86 -8.69
N ARG A 24 4.83 -15.96 -9.54
CA ARG A 24 5.58 -14.80 -10.01
C ARG A 24 4.74 -13.88 -10.87
N GLU A 25 3.97 -14.41 -11.84
CA GLU A 25 3.07 -13.62 -12.68
C GLU A 25 2.07 -12.82 -11.82
N ILE A 26 1.44 -13.49 -10.83
CA ILE A 26 0.47 -12.87 -9.93
C ILE A 26 1.16 -11.81 -9.05
N SER A 27 2.36 -12.10 -8.54
CA SER A 27 3.14 -11.14 -7.74
C SER A 27 3.47 -9.88 -8.54
N ILE A 28 3.91 -10.02 -9.79
CA ILE A 28 4.13 -8.89 -10.70
C ILE A 28 2.84 -8.12 -10.92
N ALA A 29 1.71 -8.80 -11.15
CA ALA A 29 0.42 -8.13 -11.35
C ALA A 29 -0.01 -7.31 -10.13
N PHE A 30 0.18 -7.81 -8.90
CA PHE A 30 -0.07 -7.05 -7.68
C PHE A 30 0.88 -5.86 -7.53
N GLU A 31 2.18 -6.04 -7.80
CA GLU A 31 3.15 -4.94 -7.76
C GLU A 31 2.80 -3.83 -8.75
N VAL A 32 2.41 -4.18 -9.98
CA VAL A 32 1.94 -3.21 -11.00
C VAL A 32 0.64 -2.54 -10.55
N HIS A 33 -0.32 -3.30 -10.01
CA HIS A 33 -1.58 -2.76 -9.49
C HIS A 33 -1.29 -1.69 -8.44
N LEU A 34 -0.48 -2.03 -7.45
CA LEU A 34 -0.08 -1.13 -6.38
C LEU A 34 0.66 0.09 -6.90
N ALA A 35 1.68 -0.10 -7.74
CA ALA A 35 2.46 0.98 -8.33
C ALA A 35 1.57 1.97 -9.11
N ARG A 36 0.57 1.48 -9.85
CA ARG A 36 -0.38 2.34 -10.59
C ARG A 36 -1.28 3.17 -9.66
N GLN A 37 -1.68 2.63 -8.51
CA GLN A 37 -2.42 3.39 -7.50
C GLN A 37 -1.52 4.44 -6.80
N CYS A 38 -0.20 4.26 -6.87
CA CYS A 38 0.80 5.14 -6.25
C CYS A 38 1.20 6.33 -7.13
N SER A 39 0.37 6.79 -8.07
CA SER A 39 0.68 7.92 -8.96
C SER A 39 0.81 9.28 -8.27
N ARG A 40 0.58 9.35 -6.95
CA ARG A 40 0.67 10.59 -6.18
C ARG A 40 1.97 10.68 -5.38
N LEU A 41 2.55 11.88 -5.40
CA LEU A 41 3.87 12.16 -4.85
C LEU A 41 3.92 12.04 -3.34
N ARG A 42 2.87 12.34 -2.58
CA ARG A 42 2.89 12.19 -1.12
C ARG A 42 1.79 11.24 -0.67
N TYR A 43 2.01 10.53 0.44
CA TYR A 43 0.96 9.70 1.05
C TYR A 43 -0.29 10.51 1.41
N ARG A 44 -0.12 11.79 1.76
CA ARG A 44 -1.24 12.69 2.08
C ARG A 44 -2.17 12.87 0.88
N ASP A 45 -1.56 13.03 -0.30
CA ASP A 45 -2.28 13.21 -1.54
C ASP A 45 -3.12 11.97 -1.87
N LEU A 46 -2.76 10.76 -1.41
CA LEU A 46 -3.55 9.54 -1.65
C LEU A 46 -4.89 9.49 -0.91
N MET A 47 -5.06 10.24 0.19
CA MET A 47 -6.30 10.27 0.98
C MET A 47 -6.99 11.65 0.98
N ASP A 48 -6.49 12.65 0.25
CA ASP A 48 -7.10 13.99 0.18
C ASP A 48 -8.53 13.99 -0.39
N SER A 49 -8.90 12.94 -1.14
CA SER A 49 -10.27 12.74 -1.65
C SER A 49 -11.20 11.99 -0.69
N ALA A 50 -10.72 11.58 0.49
CA ALA A 50 -11.52 10.86 1.46
C ALA A 50 -12.59 11.76 2.10
N PRO A 51 -13.86 11.31 2.21
CA PRO A 51 -14.92 12.08 2.87
C PRO A 51 -14.59 12.46 4.31
N ALA A 52 -15.09 13.62 4.74
CA ALA A 52 -15.04 14.05 6.14
C ALA A 52 -15.84 13.08 7.04
N GLY A 53 -15.43 12.97 8.32
CA GLY A 53 -16.08 12.09 9.28
C GLY A 53 -15.63 10.62 9.21
N LEU A 54 -14.59 10.31 8.43
CA LEU A 54 -13.95 9.00 8.36
C LEU A 54 -12.56 9.01 9.04
N ALA A 55 -11.98 7.83 9.24
CA ALA A 55 -10.66 7.70 9.84
C ALA A 55 -9.60 8.46 9.03
N SER A 56 -8.80 9.28 9.70
CA SER A 56 -7.78 10.07 8.99
C SER A 56 -6.61 9.19 8.53
N LYS A 57 -5.90 9.67 7.51
CA LYS A 57 -4.64 9.06 7.05
C LYS A 57 -3.59 8.96 8.16
N ASP A 58 -3.45 10.01 8.97
CA ASP A 58 -2.48 10.01 10.07
C ASP A 58 -2.84 8.96 11.13
N SER A 59 -4.13 8.75 11.38
CA SER A 59 -4.61 7.64 12.20
C SER A 59 -4.24 6.29 11.56
N LEU A 60 -4.50 6.11 10.26
CA LEU A 60 -4.17 4.89 9.54
C LEU A 60 -2.67 4.58 9.63
N ILE A 61 -1.81 5.53 9.27
CA ILE A 61 -0.35 5.36 9.31
C ILE A 61 0.12 5.04 10.74
N ARG A 62 -0.40 5.77 11.74
CA ARG A 62 -0.05 5.54 13.15
C ARG A 62 -0.34 4.11 13.59
N TRP A 63 -1.41 3.48 13.10
CA TRP A 63 -1.76 2.11 13.45
C TRP A 63 -1.04 1.05 12.62
N LEU A 64 -0.77 1.34 11.34
CA LEU A 64 0.02 0.48 10.46
C LEU A 64 1.45 0.31 10.96
N ASP A 65 2.07 1.40 11.39
CA ASP A 65 3.46 1.44 11.86
C ASP A 65 3.60 1.18 13.36
N ASP A 66 4.81 0.77 13.75
CA ASP A 66 5.20 0.69 15.15
C ASP A 66 5.25 2.09 15.77
N TYR A 67 4.62 2.23 16.94
CA TYR A 67 4.57 3.51 17.65
C TYR A 67 5.50 3.50 18.86
N LYS A 68 6.53 4.35 18.83
CA LYS A 68 7.42 4.59 19.98
C LYS A 68 6.70 5.45 21.01
N LYS A 69 6.47 4.90 22.19
CA LYS A 69 5.89 5.59 23.35
C LYS A 69 6.98 6.44 24.02
N LYS A 70 6.55 7.52 24.71
CA LYS A 70 7.46 8.43 25.44
C LYS A 70 8.28 7.74 26.53
N ASN A 71 7.79 6.61 27.06
CA ASN A 71 8.45 5.82 28.10
C ASN A 71 9.41 4.75 27.54
N GLY A 72 9.79 4.82 26.26
CA GLY A 72 10.70 3.87 25.64
C GLY A 72 10.06 2.57 25.15
N GLY A 73 8.78 2.32 25.48
CA GLY A 73 8.05 1.16 24.96
C GLY A 73 7.69 1.31 23.47
N VAL A 74 7.61 0.20 22.73
CA VAL A 74 7.14 0.17 21.34
C VAL A 74 5.81 -0.54 21.27
N ARG A 75 4.78 0.10 20.69
CA ARG A 75 3.53 -0.57 20.32
C ARG A 75 3.69 -1.14 18.91
N PRO A 76 3.64 -2.46 18.72
CA PRO A 76 3.70 -3.05 17.39
C PRO A 76 2.50 -2.61 16.54
N GLY A 77 2.77 -2.19 15.31
CA GLY A 77 1.78 -1.84 14.29
C GLY A 77 1.19 -3.07 13.62
N VAL A 78 0.18 -2.83 12.77
CA VAL A 78 -0.47 -3.89 12.00
C VAL A 78 0.54 -4.66 11.13
N ILE A 79 1.52 -3.98 10.54
CA ILE A 79 2.53 -4.63 9.68
C ILE A 79 3.38 -5.62 10.49
N THR A 80 3.82 -5.21 11.68
CA THR A 80 4.63 -6.06 12.58
C THR A 80 3.84 -7.28 13.05
N TRP A 81 2.57 -7.08 13.42
CA TRP A 81 1.68 -8.18 13.77
C TRP A 81 1.42 -9.12 12.59
N TYR A 82 1.23 -8.58 11.38
CA TYR A 82 1.03 -9.39 10.19
C TYR A 82 2.26 -10.26 9.87
N LYS A 83 3.47 -9.68 9.97
CA LYS A 83 4.74 -10.40 9.84
C LYS A 83 4.84 -11.56 10.85
N HIS A 84 4.37 -11.35 12.07
CA HIS A 84 4.37 -12.37 13.11
C HIS A 84 3.37 -13.50 12.84
N ASP A 85 2.13 -13.14 12.49
CA ASP A 85 0.99 -14.07 12.41
C ASP A 85 0.94 -14.82 11.07
N HIS A 86 1.51 -14.28 9.99
CA HIS A 86 1.45 -14.85 8.63
C HIS A 86 2.85 -15.03 8.04
N ARG A 87 3.72 -15.77 8.74
CA ARG A 87 5.13 -15.94 8.34
C ARG A 87 5.30 -16.56 6.94
N ASP A 88 4.35 -17.38 6.52
CA ASP A 88 4.29 -18.02 5.20
C ASP A 88 4.00 -17.05 4.04
N HIS A 89 3.55 -15.84 4.35
CA HIS A 89 3.41 -14.75 3.38
C HIS A 89 4.72 -13.98 3.15
N PHE A 90 5.81 -14.41 3.82
CA PHE A 90 7.14 -13.83 3.70
C PHE A 90 8.14 -14.90 3.26
N GLU A 91 8.92 -14.61 2.23
CA GLU A 91 10.05 -15.43 1.80
C GLU A 91 11.34 -14.77 2.29
N ASN A 92 12.10 -15.45 3.15
CA ASN A 92 13.32 -14.92 3.77
C ASN A 92 13.11 -13.56 4.49
N GLY A 93 11.94 -13.37 5.11
CA GLY A 93 11.57 -12.12 5.79
C GLY A 93 11.07 -11.01 4.86
N VAL A 94 11.03 -11.27 3.55
CA VAL A 94 10.54 -10.34 2.53
C VAL A 94 9.13 -10.69 2.13
N TRP A 95 8.25 -9.70 2.08
CA TRP A 95 6.84 -9.91 1.78
C TRP A 95 6.61 -10.46 0.35
N ARG A 96 5.60 -11.32 0.19
CA ARG A 96 5.15 -11.79 -1.12
C ARG A 96 3.90 -11.00 -1.54
N SER A 97 4.02 -10.20 -2.59
CA SER A 97 3.00 -9.22 -3.02
C SER A 97 1.64 -9.83 -3.35
N MET A 98 1.59 -11.10 -3.75
CA MET A 98 0.35 -11.85 -3.99
C MET A 98 -0.59 -11.94 -2.76
N PHE A 99 -0.07 -11.75 -1.54
CA PHE A 99 -0.88 -11.74 -0.31
C PHE A 99 -1.42 -10.36 0.06
N PHE A 100 -1.40 -9.39 -0.86
CA PHE A 100 -1.87 -8.03 -0.58
C PHE A 100 -3.32 -7.97 -0.10
N ALA A 101 -4.24 -8.65 -0.76
CA ALA A 101 -5.64 -8.67 -0.33
C ALA A 101 -5.78 -9.27 1.09
N ALA A 102 -5.04 -10.34 1.39
CA ALA A 102 -5.02 -10.94 2.73
C ALA A 102 -4.48 -9.96 3.79
N PHE A 103 -3.45 -9.17 3.46
CA PHE A 103 -2.95 -8.12 4.35
C PHE A 103 -4.00 -7.02 4.59
N VAL A 104 -4.66 -6.53 3.53
CA VAL A 104 -5.68 -5.49 3.68
C VAL A 104 -6.84 -5.98 4.53
N LYS A 105 -7.27 -7.25 4.35
CA LYS A 105 -8.28 -7.88 5.20
C LYS A 105 -7.82 -7.92 6.66
N TYR A 106 -6.61 -8.41 6.90
CA TYR A 106 -6.03 -8.48 8.24
C TYR A 106 -5.95 -7.11 8.91
N ALA A 107 -5.55 -6.07 8.15
CA ALA A 107 -5.54 -4.71 8.64
C ALA A 107 -6.94 -4.21 9.00
N ALA A 108 -7.96 -4.53 8.20
CA ALA A 108 -9.34 -4.20 8.49
C ALA A 108 -9.82 -4.89 9.79
N ASP A 109 -9.53 -6.17 9.95
CA ASP A 109 -9.89 -6.93 11.15
C ASP A 109 -9.25 -6.32 12.41
N LYS A 110 -7.95 -5.99 12.37
CA LYS A 110 -7.25 -5.35 13.50
C LYS A 110 -7.75 -3.93 13.78
N LEU A 111 -7.96 -3.10 12.76
CA LEU A 111 -8.35 -1.70 12.95
C LEU A 111 -9.80 -1.53 13.40
N THR A 112 -10.65 -2.53 13.12
CA THR A 112 -12.05 -2.57 13.58
C THR A 112 -12.24 -3.27 14.92
N ASP A 113 -11.18 -3.85 15.48
CA ASP A 113 -11.14 -4.45 16.80
C ASP A 113 -10.81 -3.40 17.87
N LYS A 114 -11.76 -3.18 18.80
CA LYS A 114 -11.64 -2.24 19.92
C LYS A 114 -10.49 -2.61 20.87
N ASP A 115 -10.16 -3.90 20.99
CA ASP A 115 -9.14 -4.38 21.92
C ASP A 115 -7.75 -4.13 21.35
N PHE A 116 -7.60 -4.19 20.03
CA PHE A 116 -6.39 -3.79 19.33
C PHE A 116 -6.17 -2.27 19.31
N VAL A 117 -7.20 -1.48 18.94
CA VAL A 117 -7.05 -0.02 18.90
C VAL A 117 -7.19 0.67 20.27
N HIS A 118 -7.56 -0.10 21.29
CA HIS A 118 -7.83 0.34 22.67
C HIS A 118 -8.89 1.46 22.79
N ASP A 119 -9.76 1.62 21.80
CA ASP A 119 -10.80 2.65 21.77
C ASP A 119 -11.98 2.23 20.88
N ARG A 120 -13.16 2.07 21.49
CA ARG A 120 -14.40 1.69 20.81
C ARG A 120 -14.82 2.71 19.75
N LYS A 121 -14.59 4.00 19.97
CA LYS A 121 -14.93 5.06 19.00
C LYS A 121 -14.03 4.98 17.77
N ILE A 122 -12.73 4.74 17.96
CA ILE A 122 -11.78 4.57 16.85
C ILE A 122 -12.13 3.31 16.04
N ALA A 123 -12.39 2.19 16.72
CA ALA A 123 -12.80 0.95 16.06
C ALA A 123 -14.08 1.13 15.24
N GLY A 124 -15.09 1.80 15.82
CA GLY A 124 -16.34 2.15 15.12
C GLY A 124 -16.12 3.07 13.92
N LEU A 125 -15.22 4.05 14.03
CA LEU A 125 -14.86 4.93 12.93
C LEU A 125 -14.22 4.15 11.78
N TYR A 126 -13.32 3.21 12.06
CA TYR A 126 -12.75 2.34 11.03
C TYR A 126 -13.80 1.44 10.39
N LYS A 127 -14.74 0.88 11.16
CA LYS A 127 -15.85 0.09 10.59
C LYS A 127 -16.61 0.85 9.52
N ILE A 128 -17.03 2.08 9.84
CA ILE A 128 -17.72 2.96 8.87
C ILE A 128 -16.80 3.31 7.68
N SER A 129 -15.51 3.55 7.95
CA SER A 129 -14.54 3.92 6.93
C SER A 129 -14.28 2.79 5.92
N PHE A 130 -14.16 1.54 6.37
CA PHE A 130 -13.97 0.38 5.48
C PHE A 130 -15.19 0.08 4.61
N LEU A 131 -16.39 0.51 5.03
CA LEU A 131 -17.61 0.40 4.23
C LEU A 131 -17.74 1.54 3.19
N ASN A 132 -16.93 2.59 3.29
CA ASN A 132 -16.91 3.66 2.30
C ASN A 132 -15.95 3.31 1.14
N PRO A 133 -16.43 3.15 -0.11
CA PRO A 133 -15.59 2.68 -1.22
C PRO A 133 -14.42 3.59 -1.55
N VAL A 134 -14.63 4.91 -1.50
CA VAL A 134 -13.59 5.91 -1.81
C VAL A 134 -12.51 5.86 -0.74
N TRP A 135 -12.89 5.88 0.53
CA TRP A 135 -11.95 5.77 1.63
C TRP A 135 -11.18 4.45 1.58
N PHE A 136 -11.87 3.33 1.34
CA PHE A 136 -11.25 2.01 1.26
C PHE A 136 -10.22 1.92 0.14
N GLN A 137 -10.53 2.44 -1.05
CA GLN A 137 -9.59 2.51 -2.16
C GLN A 137 -8.35 3.35 -1.80
N CYS A 138 -8.56 4.52 -1.18
CA CYS A 138 -7.46 5.37 -0.74
C CYS A 138 -6.60 4.69 0.36
N ALA A 139 -7.24 4.06 1.34
CA ALA A 139 -6.57 3.39 2.47
C ALA A 139 -5.80 2.15 2.02
N SER A 140 -6.38 1.31 1.17
CA SER A 140 -5.70 0.15 0.57
C SER A 140 -4.50 0.59 -0.27
N SER A 141 -4.59 1.72 -0.99
CA SER A 141 -3.44 2.29 -1.72
C SER A 141 -2.31 2.71 -0.76
N VAL A 142 -2.62 3.35 0.37
CA VAL A 142 -1.63 3.70 1.41
C VAL A 142 -0.99 2.45 2.03
N MET A 143 -1.80 1.44 2.35
CA MET A 143 -1.34 0.15 2.87
C MET A 143 -0.38 -0.53 1.89
N GLY A 144 -0.76 -0.62 0.62
CA GLY A 144 0.04 -1.23 -0.43
C GLY A 144 1.32 -0.48 -0.74
N LEU A 145 1.28 0.87 -0.72
CA LEU A 145 2.47 1.70 -0.92
C LEU A 145 3.53 1.44 0.18
N LYS A 146 3.12 1.28 1.44
CA LYS A 146 4.05 0.95 2.52
C LYS A 146 4.76 -0.39 2.29
N LEU A 147 4.01 -1.38 1.81
CA LEU A 147 4.58 -2.71 1.57
C LEU A 147 5.46 -2.74 0.33
N ILE A 148 5.07 -2.08 -0.77
CA ILE A 148 5.87 -2.05 -1.99
C ILE A 148 7.18 -1.27 -1.82
N GLU A 149 7.19 -0.24 -0.97
CA GLU A 149 8.42 0.46 -0.59
C GLU A 149 9.33 -0.41 0.28
N ASP A 150 8.77 -1.28 1.14
CA ASP A 150 9.55 -2.28 1.89
C ASP A 150 10.21 -3.28 0.92
N LEU A 151 9.48 -3.74 -0.11
CA LEU A 151 10.03 -4.58 -1.17
C LEU A 151 11.14 -3.89 -1.96
N TYR A 152 10.95 -2.61 -2.31
CA TYR A 152 11.97 -1.84 -3.00
C TYR A 152 13.26 -1.72 -2.18
N LYS A 153 13.15 -1.41 -0.89
CA LYS A 153 14.31 -1.30 0.03
C LYS A 153 15.10 -2.59 0.17
N HIS A 154 14.43 -3.74 0.06
CA HIS A 154 15.06 -5.06 0.12
C HIS A 154 15.44 -5.62 -1.25
N ASN A 155 15.34 -4.83 -2.34
CA ASN A 155 15.59 -5.26 -3.72
C ASN A 155 14.81 -6.51 -4.13
N ALA A 156 13.54 -6.58 -3.75
CA ALA A 156 12.70 -7.78 -3.90
C ALA A 156 11.46 -7.57 -4.77
N LEU A 157 11.37 -6.44 -5.46
CA LEU A 157 10.35 -6.24 -6.49
C LEU A 157 10.61 -7.15 -7.68
N ASN A 158 9.60 -7.90 -8.07
CA ASN A 158 9.60 -8.76 -9.25
C ASN A 158 9.32 -7.98 -10.55
N SER A 159 8.62 -6.85 -10.43
CA SER A 159 8.22 -5.98 -11.54
C SER A 159 9.20 -4.84 -11.75
N ASP A 160 9.73 -4.74 -12.97
CA ASP A 160 10.55 -3.61 -13.40
C ASP A 160 9.71 -2.32 -13.50
N PHE A 161 8.44 -2.44 -13.93
CA PHE A 161 7.50 -1.32 -13.93
C PHE A 161 7.30 -0.76 -12.52
N ALA A 162 7.04 -1.62 -11.54
CA ALA A 162 6.85 -1.21 -10.16
C ALA A 162 8.12 -0.60 -9.58
N ARG A 163 9.29 -1.21 -9.85
CA ARG A 163 10.59 -0.69 -9.42
C ARG A 163 10.83 0.72 -9.93
N ALA A 164 10.67 0.95 -11.24
CA ALA A 164 10.85 2.26 -11.84
C ALA A 164 9.85 3.30 -11.31
N THR A 165 8.60 2.89 -11.09
CA THR A 165 7.56 3.75 -10.52
C THR A 165 7.90 4.19 -9.09
N ILE A 166 8.30 3.26 -8.23
CA ILE A 166 8.65 3.55 -6.84
C ILE A 166 9.93 4.38 -6.76
N GLU A 167 10.95 4.05 -7.54
CA GLU A 167 12.18 4.84 -7.64
C GLU A 167 11.89 6.28 -8.07
N PHE A 168 11.07 6.46 -9.11
CA PHE A 168 10.62 7.77 -9.55
C PHE A 168 9.95 8.55 -8.42
N ASN A 169 8.97 7.92 -7.75
CA ASN A 169 8.23 8.55 -6.66
C ASN A 169 9.13 8.95 -5.49
N LEU A 170 10.04 8.07 -5.06
CA LEU A 170 10.98 8.35 -3.96
C LEU A 170 11.91 9.52 -4.33
N ARG A 171 12.48 9.50 -5.54
CA ARG A 171 13.34 10.59 -6.02
C ARG A 171 12.59 11.92 -6.10
N LYS A 172 11.37 11.93 -6.65
CA LYS A 172 10.58 13.16 -6.75
C LYS A 172 10.14 13.69 -5.39
N ARG A 173 9.87 12.83 -4.40
CA ARG A 173 9.63 13.25 -3.01
C ARG A 173 10.83 13.97 -2.44
N GLU A 174 12.03 13.41 -2.61
CA GLU A 174 13.26 14.04 -2.14
C GLU A 174 13.55 15.37 -2.84
N GLU A 175 13.35 15.44 -4.16
CA GLU A 175 13.48 16.68 -4.94
C GLU A 175 12.49 17.75 -4.42
N LEU A 176 11.23 17.37 -4.19
CA LEU A 176 10.19 18.26 -3.69
C LEU A 176 10.51 18.78 -2.28
N ASP A 177 10.97 17.91 -1.38
CA ASP A 177 11.28 18.29 0.00
C ASP A 177 12.51 19.22 0.06
N LYS A 178 13.52 19.00 -0.79
CA LYS A 178 14.65 19.92 -0.98
C LYS A 178 14.19 21.27 -1.50
N MET A 179 13.33 21.29 -2.52
CA MET A 179 12.75 22.52 -3.06
C MET A 179 11.98 23.28 -1.99
N ILE A 180 11.01 22.64 -1.33
CA ILE A 180 10.18 23.30 -0.28
C ILE A 180 11.04 23.83 0.86
N SER A 181 12.07 23.10 1.29
CA SER A 181 12.98 23.56 2.34
C SER A 181 13.75 24.81 1.90
N GLY A 182 14.28 24.83 0.67
CA GLY A 182 14.96 25.98 0.08
C GLY A 182 14.03 27.19 -0.06
N PHE A 183 12.82 26.98 -0.58
CA PHE A 183 11.83 28.05 -0.73
C PHE A 183 11.33 28.59 0.61
N SER A 184 11.14 27.74 1.62
CA SER A 184 10.73 28.18 2.96
C SER A 184 11.83 29.02 3.63
N ALA A 185 13.10 28.69 3.41
CA ALA A 185 14.24 29.48 3.89
C ALA A 185 14.32 30.84 3.16
N ALA A 186 14.17 30.84 1.84
CA ALA A 186 14.18 32.06 1.03
C ALA A 186 12.97 32.99 1.33
N ALA A 187 11.77 32.42 1.50
CA ALA A 187 10.56 33.18 1.81
C ALA A 187 10.66 33.90 3.17
N LYS A 188 11.28 33.26 4.17
CA LYS A 188 11.56 33.91 5.47
C LYS A 188 12.56 35.06 5.36
N GLN A 189 13.49 34.99 4.41
CA GLN A 189 14.50 36.04 4.20
C GLN A 189 13.98 37.19 3.32
N GLN A 190 13.05 36.92 2.40
CA GLN A 190 12.60 37.88 1.38
C GLN A 190 11.13 38.29 1.50
N ASN A 191 10.43 37.90 2.57
CA ASN A 191 9.02 38.21 2.80
C ASN A 191 8.09 37.77 1.63
N ILE A 192 8.41 36.63 1.02
CA ILE A 192 7.70 36.11 -0.16
C ILE A 192 6.28 35.69 0.27
N ASP A 193 5.29 36.17 -0.47
CA ASP A 193 3.88 35.89 -0.24
C ASP A 193 3.57 34.38 -0.37
N PHE A 194 2.77 33.88 0.58
CA PHE A 194 2.28 32.51 0.65
C PHE A 194 1.52 32.07 -0.62
N TYR A 195 0.92 33.02 -1.34
CA TYR A 195 0.29 32.77 -2.65
C TYR A 195 1.27 32.21 -3.68
N TYR A 196 2.47 32.82 -3.82
CA TYR A 196 3.50 32.35 -4.76
C TYR A 196 4.03 30.97 -4.40
N LEU A 197 4.16 30.66 -3.11
CA LEU A 197 4.57 29.34 -2.64
C LEU A 197 3.56 28.24 -3.03
N ASN A 198 2.27 28.56 -3.05
CA ASN A 198 1.24 27.61 -3.45
C ASN A 198 1.19 27.41 -4.97
N GLN A 199 1.34 28.48 -5.76
CA GLN A 199 1.44 28.35 -7.22
C GLN A 199 2.64 27.50 -7.63
N LEU A 200 3.80 27.76 -7.04
CA LEU A 200 5.02 27.01 -7.31
C LEU A 200 4.88 25.51 -6.98
N LYS A 201 4.23 25.17 -5.86
CA LYS A 201 3.91 23.77 -5.52
C LYS A 201 3.05 23.11 -6.60
N ALA A 202 2.02 23.80 -7.07
CA ALA A 202 1.13 23.28 -8.10
C ALA A 202 1.86 23.06 -9.44
N GLU A 203 2.76 23.96 -9.84
CA GLU A 203 3.58 23.82 -11.05
C GLU A 203 4.54 22.63 -10.96
N ILE A 204 5.19 22.46 -9.80
CA ILE A 204 6.08 21.33 -9.53
C ILE A 204 5.30 20.01 -9.59
N GLU A 205 4.14 19.93 -8.94
CA GLU A 205 3.27 18.74 -8.97
C GLU A 205 2.78 18.41 -10.40
N ALA A 206 2.43 19.43 -11.19
CA ALA A 206 2.05 19.25 -12.58
C ALA A 206 3.23 18.75 -13.44
N SER A 207 4.44 19.26 -13.21
CA SER A 207 5.64 18.78 -13.90
C SER A 207 5.93 17.31 -13.58
N PHE A 208 5.82 16.94 -12.30
CA PHE A 208 6.01 15.56 -11.88
C PHE A 208 4.98 14.61 -12.48
N ARG A 209 3.72 15.03 -12.62
CA ARG A 209 2.70 14.22 -13.31
C ARG A 209 3.09 13.94 -14.76
N ARG A 210 3.58 14.95 -15.49
CA ARG A 210 4.06 14.77 -16.88
C ARG A 210 5.26 13.84 -16.95
N ASP A 211 6.22 13.97 -16.04
CA ASP A 211 7.39 13.09 -15.98
C ASP A 211 7.00 11.64 -15.64
N TYR A 212 6.01 11.47 -14.77
CA TYR A 212 5.45 10.18 -14.41
C TYR A 212 4.78 9.50 -15.61
N GLU A 213 3.93 10.23 -16.35
CA GLU A 213 3.28 9.75 -17.57
C GLU A 213 4.31 9.27 -18.60
N LYS A 214 5.37 10.06 -18.84
CA LYS A 214 6.49 9.66 -19.71
C LYS A 214 7.22 8.41 -19.22
N THR A 215 7.35 8.25 -17.90
CA THR A 215 7.98 7.08 -17.29
C THR A 215 7.12 5.84 -17.54
N ILE A 216 5.81 5.93 -17.35
CA ILE A 216 4.87 4.82 -17.60
C ILE A 216 4.83 4.46 -19.09
N GLN A 217 4.84 5.44 -19.99
CA GLN A 217 4.78 5.21 -21.44
C GLN A 217 5.87 4.24 -21.93
N LYS A 218 7.06 4.28 -21.31
CA LYS A 218 8.16 3.36 -21.64
C LYS A 218 7.83 1.88 -21.40
N TYR A 219 6.84 1.60 -20.55
CA TYR A 219 6.46 0.25 -20.15
C TYR A 219 5.13 -0.20 -20.77
N GLU A 220 4.51 0.57 -21.67
CA GLU A 220 3.19 0.23 -22.23
C GLU A 220 3.14 -1.18 -22.86
N ASN A 221 4.24 -1.61 -23.47
CA ASN A 221 4.38 -2.94 -24.08
C ASN A 221 5.21 -3.93 -23.24
N HIS A 222 5.46 -3.62 -21.98
CA HIS A 222 6.25 -4.48 -21.08
C HIS A 222 5.43 -5.68 -20.60
N GLN A 223 6.09 -6.82 -20.39
CA GLN A 223 5.46 -8.07 -19.95
C GLN A 223 4.67 -7.90 -18.62
N ASP A 224 5.18 -7.07 -17.71
CA ASP A 224 4.51 -6.69 -16.46
C ASP A 224 3.09 -6.14 -16.69
N ILE A 225 2.89 -5.32 -17.73
CA ILE A 225 1.60 -4.73 -18.04
C ILE A 225 0.64 -5.79 -18.59
N TYR A 226 1.16 -6.76 -19.36
CA TYR A 226 0.38 -7.92 -19.79
C TYR A 226 -0.08 -8.77 -18.59
N PHE A 227 0.82 -9.10 -17.65
CA PHE A 227 0.44 -9.84 -16.44
C PHE A 227 -0.59 -9.09 -15.61
N TYR A 228 -0.42 -7.77 -15.45
CA TYR A 228 -1.42 -6.95 -14.78
C TYR A 228 -2.78 -7.00 -15.49
N ALA A 229 -2.81 -6.82 -16.81
CA ALA A 229 -4.07 -6.86 -17.57
C ALA A 229 -4.79 -8.21 -17.41
N LYS A 230 -4.03 -9.31 -17.38
CA LYS A 230 -4.54 -10.67 -17.18
C LYS A 230 -5.22 -10.85 -15.81
N TYR A 231 -4.60 -10.36 -14.73
CA TYR A 231 -5.06 -10.61 -13.35
C TYR A 231 -5.83 -9.44 -12.70
N LYS A 232 -5.95 -8.29 -13.37
CA LYS A 232 -6.55 -7.07 -12.82
C LYS A 232 -7.93 -7.33 -12.19
N ARG A 233 -8.81 -8.06 -12.89
CA ARG A 233 -10.17 -8.34 -12.42
C ARG A 233 -10.17 -9.19 -11.15
N ASP A 234 -9.27 -10.16 -11.05
CA ASP A 234 -9.17 -11.04 -9.87
C ASP A 234 -8.62 -10.26 -8.67
N ILE A 235 -7.65 -9.39 -8.90
CA ILE A 235 -7.13 -8.46 -7.87
C ILE A 235 -8.27 -7.57 -7.36
N GLU A 236 -8.98 -6.89 -8.26
CA GLU A 236 -10.10 -6.00 -7.90
C GLU A 236 -11.22 -6.75 -7.16
N LYS A 237 -11.55 -7.96 -7.59
CA LYS A 237 -12.53 -8.82 -6.93
C LYS A 237 -12.08 -9.18 -5.50
N SER A 238 -10.83 -9.61 -5.33
CA SER A 238 -10.31 -9.99 -4.00
C SER A 238 -10.35 -8.84 -3.00
N LEU A 239 -10.10 -7.60 -3.45
CA LEU A 239 -10.19 -6.40 -2.60
C LEU A 239 -11.65 -6.04 -2.29
N ALA A 240 -12.57 -6.23 -3.24
CA ALA A 240 -13.98 -5.93 -3.07
C ALA A 240 -14.70 -6.86 -2.07
N GLU A 241 -14.15 -8.05 -1.80
CA GLU A 241 -14.68 -8.98 -0.79
C GLU A 241 -14.47 -8.47 0.65
N ILE A 242 -13.52 -7.55 0.88
CA ILE A 242 -13.14 -7.10 2.22
C ILE A 242 -14.23 -6.24 2.88
N PRO A 243 -14.80 -5.20 2.23
CA PRO A 243 -15.94 -4.47 2.80
C PRO A 243 -17.14 -5.37 3.11
N ALA A 244 -17.40 -6.39 2.29
CA ALA A 244 -18.47 -7.36 2.53
C ALA A 244 -18.21 -8.20 3.79
N HIS A 245 -16.96 -8.63 4.01
CA HIS A 245 -16.54 -9.31 5.23
C HIS A 245 -16.78 -8.44 6.48
N ILE A 246 -16.37 -7.18 6.44
CA ILE A 246 -16.57 -6.24 7.56
C ILE A 246 -18.07 -6.02 7.86
N LYS A 247 -18.91 -5.96 6.82
CA LYS A 247 -20.36 -5.84 7.02
C LYS A 247 -20.95 -7.04 7.76
N LEU A 248 -20.50 -8.27 7.46
CA LEU A 248 -20.97 -9.48 8.13
C LEU A 248 -20.53 -9.53 9.60
N THR A 249 -19.26 -9.23 9.90
CA THR A 249 -18.75 -9.25 11.28
C THR A 249 -19.40 -8.18 12.16
N MET A 250 -19.87 -7.08 11.57
CA MET A 250 -20.68 -6.09 12.30
C MET A 250 -22.03 -6.66 12.72
N ILE A 251 -22.74 -7.37 11.82
CA ILE A 251 -24.05 -7.95 12.10
C ILE A 251 -23.93 -9.02 13.19
N GLU A 252 -22.95 -9.92 13.08
CA GLU A 252 -22.74 -11.00 14.06
C GLU A 252 -22.37 -10.45 15.45
N GLY A 253 -21.53 -9.42 15.51
CA GLY A 253 -21.14 -8.77 16.76
C GLY A 253 -22.29 -8.03 17.46
N GLU A 254 -23.26 -7.53 16.70
CA GLU A 254 -24.47 -6.89 17.25
C GLU A 254 -25.46 -7.93 17.80
N VAL A 255 -25.60 -9.09 17.14
CA VAL A 255 -26.47 -10.19 17.58
C VAL A 255 -25.94 -10.84 18.86
N MET A 256 -24.62 -10.97 19.01
CA MET A 256 -23.99 -11.58 20.20
C MET A 256 -23.86 -10.64 21.41
N SER A 257 -24.18 -9.35 21.25
CA SER A 257 -24.11 -8.34 22.32
C SER A 257 -25.49 -7.95 22.89
N GLN A 258 -26.56 -8.61 22.44
CA GLN A 258 -27.93 -8.51 22.97
C GLN A 258 -28.22 -9.66 23.92
#